data_AF-A0A5K0V6N9-F1
#
_entry.id   AF-A0A5K0V6N9-F1
#
_cell.length_a   1.000
_cell.length_b   1.000
_cell.length_c   1.000
_cell.angle_alpha   90.00
_cell.angle_beta   90.00
_cell.angle_gamma   90.00
#
_symmetry.space_group_name_H-M   'P 1'
#
loop_
_entity.id
_entity.type
_entity.pdbx_description
1 polymer ?
#
loop_
_entity_poly.entity_id
_entity_poly.type
_entity_poly.pdbx_seq_one_letter_code
_entity_poly.pdbx_strand_id
1 'polypeptide(L)' 'MKWESGAGAMYINGTEFFLRQLHWHSPSEHTINGRRYDLELHMVHQTEDNQTAVVGILYKIGRQDTFLQQA' A
#
# COMPACT_ATOMS: atom_id res chain seq x y z
N MET A 1 -10.00 -0.51 -1.54
CA MET A 1 -10.47 0.87 -1.75
C MET A 1 -9.87 1.43 -3.04
N LYS A 2 -10.58 2.30 -3.77
CA LYS A 2 -10.14 2.87 -5.05
C LYS A 2 -10.51 4.35 -5.14
N TRP A 3 -9.71 5.13 -5.86
CA TRP A 3 -9.93 6.56 -6.07
C TRP A 3 -9.66 6.97 -7.52
N GLU A 4 -10.48 7.90 -8.01
CA GLU A 4 -10.29 8.55 -9.32
C GLU A 4 -9.34 9.76 -9.24
N SER A 5 -9.36 10.50 -8.13
CA SER A 5 -8.44 11.62 -7.84
C SER A 5 -8.47 12.00 -6.34
N GLY A 6 -7.57 12.89 -5.91
CA GLY A 6 -7.64 13.51 -4.58
C GLY A 6 -7.14 12.67 -3.39
N ALA A 7 -6.61 11.47 -3.64
CA ALA A 7 -6.10 10.57 -2.60
C ALA A 7 -4.62 10.82 -2.23
N GLY A 8 -3.98 11.80 -2.86
CA GLY A 8 -2.56 12.10 -2.70
C GLY A 8 -1.68 11.40 -3.75
N ALA A 9 -0.39 11.71 -3.71
CA ALA A 9 0.62 11.18 -4.63
C ALA A 9 1.97 11.03 -3.91
N MET A 10 2.85 10.22 -4.49
CA MET A 10 4.26 10.13 -4.12
C MET A 10 5.16 10.47 -5.30
N TYR A 11 6.36 10.96 -5.03
CA TYR A 11 7.36 11.28 -6.06
C TYR A 11 8.54 10.32 -6.00
N ILE A 12 8.90 9.73 -7.13
CA ILE A 12 10.08 8.87 -7.28
C ILE A 12 10.93 9.46 -8.39
N ASN A 13 12.14 9.93 -8.06
CA ASN A 13 13.08 10.55 -9.02
C ASN A 13 12.46 11.69 -9.85
N GLY A 14 11.56 12.49 -9.26
CA GLY A 14 10.87 13.58 -9.93
C GLY A 14 9.59 13.17 -10.68
N THR A 15 9.29 11.88 -10.80
CA THR A 15 8.05 11.37 -11.40
C THR A 15 6.96 11.24 -10.35
N GLU A 16 5.78 11.78 -10.63
CA GLU A 16 4.61 11.75 -9.74
C GLU A 16 3.74 10.50 -9.97
N PHE A 17 3.47 9.76 -8.90
CA PHE A 17 2.60 8.58 -8.90
C PHE A 17 1.38 8.83 -8.00
N PHE A 18 0.19 8.91 -8.59
CA PHE A 18 -1.07 9.15 -7.87
C PHE A 18 -1.56 7.88 -7.20
N LEU A 19 -1.99 7.97 -5.94
CA LEU A 19 -2.61 6.84 -5.24
C LEU A 19 -3.94 6.47 -5.91
N ARG A 20 -4.06 5.23 -6.41
CA ARG A 20 -5.25 4.73 -7.12
C ARG A 20 -6.02 3.71 -6.33
N GLN A 21 -5.35 2.85 -5.58
CA GLN A 21 -6.02 1.78 -4.84
C GLN A 21 -5.23 1.33 -3.61
N LEU A 22 -6.00 0.83 -2.64
CA LEU A 22 -5.52 0.11 -1.46
C LEU A 22 -6.17 -1.27 -1.43
N HIS A 23 -5.39 -2.31 -1.16
CA HIS A 23 -5.90 -3.65 -0.86
C HIS A 23 -4.94 -4.40 0.07
N TRP A 24 -5.41 -5.52 0.63
CA TRP A 24 -4.66 -6.29 1.61
C TRP A 24 -4.48 -7.74 1.20
N HIS A 25 -3.39 -8.35 1.68
CA HIS A 25 -3.10 -9.77 1.58
C HIS A 25 -2.83 -10.35 2.97
N SER A 26 -3.34 -11.55 3.22
CA SER A 26 -3.11 -12.30 4.46
C SER A 26 -2.80 -13.77 4.13
N PRO A 27 -1.64 -14.32 4.53
CA PRO A 27 -0.52 -13.63 5.18
C PRO A 27 0.20 -12.65 4.24
N SER A 28 1.25 -11.97 4.69
CA SER A 28 2.03 -11.05 3.82
C SER A 28 2.59 -11.76 2.58
N GLU A 29 2.63 -11.07 1.44
CA GLU A 29 3.25 -11.59 0.23
C GLU A 29 4.78 -11.47 0.31
N HIS A 30 5.28 -10.36 0.86
CA HIS A 30 6.70 -10.17 1.10
C HIS A 30 7.16 -10.88 2.38
N THR A 31 8.46 -11.19 2.43
CA THR A 31 9.15 -11.62 3.64
C THR A 31 10.35 -10.73 3.91
N ILE A 32 10.67 -10.54 5.20
CA ILE A 32 11.89 -9.84 5.61
C ILE A 32 12.76 -10.83 6.36
N ASN A 33 13.96 -11.10 5.84
CA ASN A 33 14.89 -12.10 6.40
C ASN A 33 14.23 -13.47 6.64
N GLY A 34 13.41 -13.91 5.69
CA GLY A 34 12.66 -15.19 5.77
C GLY A 34 11.43 -15.16 6.67
N ARG A 35 11.16 -14.07 7.41
CA ARG A 35 9.95 -13.92 8.22
C ARG A 35 8.76 -13.47 7.37
N ARG A 36 7.68 -14.24 7.42
CA ARG A 36 6.33 -13.90 6.95
C ARG A 36 5.59 -13.09 8.02
N TYR A 37 4.85 -12.07 7.62
CA TYR A 37 4.06 -11.21 8.50
C TYR A 37 2.57 -11.54 8.40
N ASP A 38 1.79 -11.07 9.38
CA ASP A 38 0.39 -11.51 9.55
C ASP A 38 -0.53 -10.92 8.48
N LEU A 39 -0.22 -9.73 7.99
CA LEU A 39 -1.01 -9.01 6.98
C LEU A 39 -0.07 -8.04 6.21
N GLU A 40 -0.43 -7.74 4.98
CA GLU A 40 0.26 -6.75 4.14
C GLU A 40 -0.75 -5.85 3.43
N LEU A 41 -0.55 -4.53 3.50
CA LEU A 41 -1.30 -3.53 2.72
C LEU A 41 -0.47 -3.14 1.49
N HIS A 42 -1.09 -3.20 0.32
CA HIS A 42 -0.57 -2.63 -0.91
C HIS A 42 -1.23 -1.30 -1.20
N MET A 43 -0.42 -0.24 -1.26
CA MET A 43 -0.82 1.07 -1.75
C MET A 43 -0.32 1.27 -3.18
N VAL A 44 -1.20 1.08 -4.15
CA VAL A 44 -0.83 1.12 -5.57
C VAL A 44 -0.99 2.53 -6.10
N HIS A 45 0.11 3.06 -6.63
CA HIS A 45 0.18 4.36 -7.25
C HIS A 45 0.51 4.22 -8.73
N GLN A 46 -0.06 5.11 -9.54
CA GLN A 46 0.14 5.10 -10.98
C GLN A 46 0.38 6.52 -11.51
N THR A 47 1.31 6.64 -12.45
CA THR A 47 1.52 7.84 -13.25
C THR A 47 0.41 7.99 -14.31
N GLU A 48 0.39 9.11 -15.03
CA GLU A 48 -0.51 9.28 -16.18
C GLU A 48 -0.19 8.34 -17.35
N ASP A 49 1.07 7.93 -17.50
CA ASP A 49 1.52 6.96 -18.52
C ASP A 49 1.44 5.50 -18.04
N ASN A 50 0.67 5.21 -16.99
CA ASN A 50 0.40 3.87 -16.43
C ASN A 50 1.61 3.13 -15.85
N GLN A 51 2.72 3.82 -15.55
CA GLN A 51 3.76 3.24 -14.73
C GLN A 51 3.23 3.02 -13.31
N THR A 52 3.56 1.89 -12.70
CA THR A 52 3.03 1.48 -11.40
C THR A 52 4.13 1.41 -10.36
N ALA A 53 3.86 1.97 -9.19
CA ALA A 53 4.70 1.84 -8.00
C ALA A 53 3.82 1.50 -6.79
N VAL A 54 4.27 0.56 -5.96
CA VAL A 54 3.49 0.05 -4.83
C VAL A 54 4.26 0.28 -3.53
N VAL A 55 3.59 0.90 -2.55
CA VAL A 55 4.08 0.94 -1.17
C VAL A 55 3.47 -0.24 -0.42
N GLY A 56 4.32 -1.11 0.12
CA GLY A 56 3.92 -2.23 0.98
C GLY A 56 4.07 -1.88 2.46
N ILE A 57 3.02 -2.11 3.26
CA ILE A 57 3.07 -1.99 4.72
C ILE A 57 2.85 -3.37 5.33
N LEU A 58 3.82 -3.86 6.09
CA LEU A 58 3.76 -5.15 6.79
C LEU A 58 3.22 -4.98 8.20
N TYR A 59 2.28 -5.84 8.57
CA TYR A 59 1.60 -5.81 9.87
C TYR A 59 1.98 -7.03 10.72
N LYS A 60 1.97 -6.81 12.04
CA LYS A 60 1.98 -7.89 13.02
C LYS A 60 0.74 -7.77 13.90
N ILE A 61 0.18 -8.89 14.34
CA ILE A 61 -0.89 -8.90 15.34
C ILE A 61 -0.37 -8.22 16.61
N GLY A 62 -1.18 -7.30 17.15
CA GLY A 62 -0.80 -6.53 18.33
C GLY A 62 -1.71 -5.32 18.52
N ARG A 63 -1.11 -4.15 18.73
CA ARG A 63 -1.85 -2.91 18.90
C ARG A 63 -2.74 -2.66 17.69
N GLN A 64 -4.00 -2.32 17.97
CA GLN A 64 -4.98 -1.99 16.94
C GLN A 64 -4.51 -0.81 16.08
N ASP A 65 -4.67 -0.95 14.77
CA ASP A 65 -4.46 0.10 13.80
C ASP A 65 -5.75 0.91 13.63
N THR A 66 -5.67 2.23 13.83
CA THR A 66 -6.82 3.13 13.76
C THR A 66 -7.39 3.27 12.36
N PHE A 67 -6.60 3.04 11.32
CA PHE A 67 -7.07 3.05 9.94
C PHE A 67 -7.96 1.84 9.66
N LEU A 68 -7.54 0.64 10.11
CA LEU A 68 -8.33 -0.59 9.97
C LEU A 68 -9.61 -0.58 10.81
N GLN A 69 -9.67 0.25 11.86
CA GLN A 69 -10.87 0.42 12.67
C GLN A 69 -11.99 1.19 11.95
N GLN A 70 -11.63 2.07 11.00
CA GLN A 70 -12.59 2.93 10.31
C GLN A 70 -13.21 2.29 9.07
N ALA A 71 -12.76 1.08 8.70
CA ALA A 71 -13.24 0.32 7.55
C ALA A 71 -14.42 -0.59 7.89
#